data_AF-A0A0T0M474-F1
#
_entry.id   AF-A0A0T0M474-F1
#
_cell.length_a   1.000
_cell.length_b   1.000
_cell.length_c   1.000
_cell.angle_alpha   90.00
_cell.angle_beta   90.00
_cell.angle_gamma   90.00
#
_symmetry.space_group_name_H-M   'P 1'
#
loop_
_entity.id
_entity.type
_entity.pdbx_description
1 polymer ?
#
loop_
_entity_poly.entity_id
_entity_poly.type
_entity_poly.pdbx_seq_one_letter_code
_entity_poly.pdbx_strand_id
1 'polypeptide(L)'
;MITDKEFTLRLIRQLSQALEKLILDKPEESLMQKELDFDSLMKDIFKFDFKELSAKPKEEVIEIVKERQERDHKDYYEMLGNLFYYNGKVLNNNDFLDKAKTFYELYLQTSGIFALPVINRISEIAKM
;
A
#
# COMPACT_ATOMS: atom_id res chain seq x y z
N MET A 1 -17.63 -4.21 21.06
CA MET A 1 -16.28 -3.65 21.23
C MET A 1 -15.51 -4.05 19.98
N ILE A 2 -15.17 -3.11 19.10
CA ILE A 2 -14.30 -3.41 17.95
C ILE A 2 -12.96 -3.84 18.55
N THR A 3 -12.49 -5.04 18.24
CA THR A 3 -11.14 -5.45 18.65
C THR A 3 -10.14 -4.63 17.85
N ASP A 4 -9.01 -4.23 18.45
CA ASP A 4 -7.96 -3.41 17.81
C ASP A 4 -7.59 -3.92 16.39
N LYS A 5 -7.66 -5.24 16.19
CA LYS A 5 -7.36 -5.91 14.92
C LYS A 5 -8.36 -5.57 13.79
N GLU A 6 -9.66 -5.59 14.09
CA GLU A 6 -10.68 -5.21 13.11
C GLU A 6 -10.62 -3.72 12.77
N PHE A 7 -10.19 -2.90 13.73
CA PHE A 7 -9.94 -1.48 13.51
C PHE A 7 -8.75 -1.27 12.56
N THR A 8 -7.59 -1.88 12.83
CA THR A 8 -6.42 -1.77 11.96
C THR A 8 -6.71 -2.23 10.53
N LEU A 9 -7.41 -3.35 10.36
CA LEU A 9 -7.77 -3.84 9.02
C LEU A 9 -8.67 -2.85 8.25
N ARG A 10 -9.58 -2.16 8.96
CA ARG A 10 -10.40 -1.11 8.36
C ARG A 10 -9.54 0.06 7.87
N LEU A 11 -8.55 0.49 8.66
CA LEU A 11 -7.64 1.57 8.27
C LEU A 11 -6.80 1.19 7.04
N ILE A 12 -6.32 -0.06 6.97
CA ILE A 12 -5.57 -0.56 5.80
C ILE A 12 -6.42 -0.47 4.54
N ARG A 13 -7.67 -0.91 4.61
CA ARG A 13 -8.60 -0.85 3.46
C ARG A 13 -8.94 0.58 3.07
N GLN A 14 -9.14 1.47 4.04
CA GLN A 14 -9.37 2.89 3.79
C GLN A 14 -8.18 3.53 3.08
N LEU A 15 -6.96 3.27 3.57
CA LEU A 15 -5.72 3.76 2.97
C LEU A 15 -5.53 3.19 1.56
N SER A 16 -5.72 1.87 1.36
CA SER A 16 -5.61 1.24 0.04
C SER A 16 -6.57 1.87 -0.97
N GLN A 17 -7.84 2.06 -0.60
CA GLN A 17 -8.84 2.68 -1.47
C GLN A 17 -8.52 4.14 -1.80
N ALA A 18 -8.00 4.91 -0.84
CA ALA A 18 -7.56 6.27 -1.09
C ALA A 18 -6.39 6.30 -2.09
N LEU A 19 -5.39 5.44 -1.90
CA LEU A 19 -4.26 5.33 -2.82
C LEU A 19 -4.69 4.91 -4.22
N GLU A 20 -5.63 3.95 -4.36
CA GLU A 20 -6.14 3.57 -5.68
C GLU A 20 -6.79 4.71 -6.43
N LYS A 21 -7.60 5.54 -5.73
CA LYS A 21 -8.21 6.72 -6.32
C LYS A 21 -7.16 7.73 -6.78
N LEU A 22 -6.11 7.95 -5.99
CA LEU A 22 -4.98 8.81 -6.39
C LEU A 22 -4.24 8.26 -7.61
N ILE A 23 -4.00 6.95 -7.66
CA ILE A 23 -3.31 6.29 -8.77
C ILE A 23 -4.10 6.36 -10.08
N LEU A 24 -5.43 6.24 -10.01
CA LEU A 24 -6.30 6.24 -11.19
C LEU A 24 -6.49 7.63 -11.81
N ASP A 25 -5.88 8.67 -11.24
CA ASP A 25 -5.88 10.03 -11.75
C ASP A 25 -7.29 10.51 -12.16
N LYS A 26 -8.31 10.05 -11.42
CA LYS A 26 -9.67 10.60 -11.47
C LYS A 26 -9.66 11.77 -10.51
N PRO A 27 -9.45 13.00 -10.99
CA PRO A 27 -9.42 14.16 -10.14
C PRO A 27 -10.88 14.55 -9.96
N GLU A 28 -11.59 13.90 -9.04
CA GLU A 28 -12.56 14.68 -8.29
C GLU A 28 -11.72 15.58 -7.39
N GLU A 29 -11.30 16.73 -7.95
CA GLU A 29 -10.50 17.79 -7.31
C GLU A 29 -11.04 18.20 -5.93
N SER A 30 -12.26 17.80 -5.56
CA SER A 30 -12.95 18.23 -4.34
C SER A 30 -12.91 17.25 -3.16
N LEU A 31 -12.55 15.96 -3.32
CA LEU A 31 -12.68 14.95 -2.25
C LEU A 31 -11.37 14.60 -1.54
N MET A 32 -10.24 14.58 -2.25
CA MET A 32 -8.94 14.16 -1.71
C MET A 32 -8.29 15.18 -0.77
N GLN A 33 -8.57 16.46 -0.96
CA GLN A 33 -7.88 17.52 -0.22
C GLN A 33 -8.46 17.79 1.18
N LYS A 34 -9.55 17.14 1.60
CA LYS A 34 -10.24 17.54 2.83
C LYS A 34 -10.11 16.64 4.07
N GLU A 35 -9.95 15.31 4.02
CA GLU A 35 -10.11 14.52 5.27
C GLU A 35 -9.31 13.20 5.39
N LEU A 36 -8.25 12.97 4.61
CA LEU A 36 -7.38 11.80 4.83
C LEU A 36 -5.99 12.25 5.31
N ASP A 37 -5.78 12.21 6.63
CA ASP A 37 -4.46 12.38 7.23
C ASP A 37 -3.64 11.09 7.02
N PHE A 38 -2.92 11.06 5.90
CA PHE A 38 -2.06 9.94 5.51
C PHE A 38 -1.04 9.60 6.60
N ASP A 39 -0.44 10.61 7.24
CA ASP A 39 0.55 10.42 8.28
C ASP A 39 -0.08 9.83 9.54
N SER A 40 -1.29 10.25 9.91
CA SER A 40 -2.06 9.64 11.00
C SER A 40 -2.38 8.18 10.70
N LEU A 41 -2.87 7.86 9.50
CA LEU A 41 -3.19 6.47 9.13
C LEU A 41 -1.95 5.56 9.16
N MET A 42 -0.82 6.03 8.64
CA MET A 42 0.43 5.29 8.67
C MET A 42 0.87 5.01 10.12
N LYS A 43 0.80 6.03 10.98
CA LYS A 43 1.08 5.87 12.42
C LYS A 43 0.08 4.94 13.10
N ASP A 44 -1.19 4.97 12.75
CA ASP A 44 -2.18 4.09 13.37
C ASP A 44 -1.99 2.63 12.98
N ILE A 45 -1.68 2.37 11.71
CA ILE A 45 -1.46 1.03 11.14
C ILE A 45 -0.10 0.44 11.58
N PHE A 46 0.97 1.23 11.46
CA PHE A 46 2.34 0.73 11.60
C PHE A 46 3.10 1.25 12.82
N LYS A 47 2.59 2.30 13.49
CA LYS A 47 3.27 3.03 14.58
C LYS A 47 4.46 3.88 14.13
N PHE A 48 4.70 3.99 12.83
CA PHE A 48 5.70 4.87 12.23
C PHE A 48 5.14 5.50 10.95
N ASP A 49 5.76 6.60 10.51
CA ASP A 49 5.34 7.33 9.30
C ASP A 49 5.87 6.69 8.01
N PHE A 50 5.48 7.24 6.86
CA PHE A 50 5.95 6.74 5.57
C PHE A 50 7.47 6.87 5.40
N LYS A 51 8.09 7.93 5.93
CA LYS A 51 9.53 8.14 5.81
C LYS A 51 10.30 7.02 6.51
N GLU A 52 9.89 6.67 7.72
CA GLU A 52 10.47 5.57 8.48
C GLU A 52 10.23 4.21 7.82
N LEU A 53 9.00 3.95 7.34
CA LEU A 53 8.71 2.70 6.60
C LEU A 53 9.54 2.60 5.32
N SER A 54 9.60 3.68 4.54
CA SER A 54 10.23 3.70 3.22
C SER A 54 11.75 3.53 3.28
N ALA A 55 12.37 3.90 4.40
CA ALA A 55 13.79 3.70 4.66
C ALA A 55 14.16 2.24 4.95
N LYS A 56 13.18 1.38 5.29
CA LYS A 56 13.43 -0.04 5.55
C LYS A 56 13.65 -0.81 4.24
N PRO A 57 14.51 -1.84 4.23
CA PRO A 57 14.56 -2.82 3.16
C PRO A 57 13.19 -3.51 3.00
N LYS A 58 12.87 -3.95 1.78
CA LYS A 58 11.59 -4.63 1.52
C LYS A 58 11.44 -5.90 2.34
N GLU A 59 12.53 -6.61 2.62
CA GLU A 59 12.56 -7.81 3.45
C GLU A 59 12.10 -7.50 4.88
N GLU A 60 12.56 -6.39 5.47
CA GLU A 60 12.15 -5.98 6.82
C GLU A 60 10.66 -5.62 6.86
N VAL A 61 10.15 -4.94 5.83
CA VAL A 61 8.71 -4.63 5.72
C VAL A 61 7.87 -5.90 5.56
N ILE A 62 8.37 -6.90 4.84
CA ILE A 62 7.71 -8.21 4.73
C ILE A 62 7.63 -8.90 6.10
N GLU A 63 8.70 -8.87 6.90
CA GLU A 63 8.66 -9.44 8.26
C GLU A 63 7.65 -8.73 9.16
N ILE A 64 7.54 -7.39 9.07
CA ILE A 64 6.50 -6.63 9.78
C ILE A 64 5.08 -7.11 9.42
N VAL A 65 4.83 -7.44 8.14
CA VAL A 65 3.53 -7.98 7.71
C VAL A 65 3.33 -9.41 8.22
N LYS A 66 4.38 -10.25 8.20
CA LYS A 66 4.31 -11.64 8.68
C LYS A 66 3.98 -11.76 10.16
N GLU A 67 4.34 -10.78 10.98
CA GLU A 67 3.93 -10.69 12.40
C GLU A 67 2.41 -10.48 12.58
N ARG A 68 1.69 -10.12 11.51
CA ARG A 68 0.23 -9.95 11.50
C ARG A 68 -0.48 -11.26 11.18
N GLN A 69 -1.81 -11.27 11.32
CA GLN A 69 -2.60 -12.46 11.00
C GLN A 69 -2.51 -12.78 9.50
N GLU A 70 -2.21 -14.03 9.17
CA GLU A 70 -2.02 -14.50 7.79
C GLU A 70 -3.19 -14.14 6.86
N ARG A 71 -4.42 -14.27 7.35
CA ARG A 71 -5.64 -13.91 6.60
C ARG A 71 -5.69 -12.44 6.17
N ASP A 72 -4.96 -11.55 6.85
CA ASP A 72 -4.93 -10.11 6.59
C ASP A 72 -3.72 -9.72 5.72
N HIS A 73 -2.73 -10.60 5.52
CA HIS A 73 -1.49 -10.28 4.79
C HIS A 73 -1.76 -9.69 3.39
N LYS A 74 -2.76 -10.22 2.68
CA LYS A 74 -3.16 -9.70 1.37
C LYS A 74 -3.57 -8.22 1.42
N ASP A 75 -4.30 -7.79 2.45
CA ASP A 75 -4.75 -6.41 2.60
C ASP A 75 -3.55 -5.49 2.85
N TYR A 76 -2.56 -5.95 3.64
CA TYR A 76 -1.29 -5.23 3.83
C TYR A 76 -0.49 -5.13 2.53
N TYR A 77 -0.32 -6.22 1.80
CA TYR A 77 0.48 -6.24 0.57
C TYR A 77 -0.14 -5.39 -0.54
N GLU A 78 -1.47 -5.41 -0.70
CA GLU A 78 -2.15 -4.52 -1.66
C GLU A 78 -1.90 -3.05 -1.31
N MET A 79 -2.12 -2.69 -0.04
CA MET A 79 -1.95 -1.33 0.44
C MET A 79 -0.49 -0.86 0.31
N LEU A 80 0.48 -1.68 0.68
CA LEU A 80 1.91 -1.39 0.52
C LEU A 80 2.29 -1.24 -0.96
N GLY A 81 1.79 -2.11 -1.83
CA GLY A 81 1.98 -2.00 -3.27
C GLY A 81 1.48 -0.66 -3.80
N ASN A 82 0.25 -0.27 -3.43
CA ASN A 82 -0.34 1.01 -3.80
C ASN A 82 0.44 2.21 -3.22
N LEU A 83 0.89 2.11 -1.97
CA LEU A 83 1.61 3.18 -1.27
C LEU A 83 2.95 3.47 -1.94
N PHE A 84 3.75 2.43 -2.17
CA PHE A 84 5.04 2.57 -2.83
C PHE A 84 4.90 2.92 -4.30
N TYR A 85 3.88 2.42 -5.01
CA TYR A 85 3.63 2.77 -6.39
C TYR A 85 3.34 4.26 -6.54
N TYR A 86 2.38 4.78 -5.76
CA TYR A 86 2.01 6.19 -5.79
C TYR A 86 3.21 7.09 -5.50
N ASN A 87 3.91 6.85 -4.39
CA ASN A 87 5.08 7.66 -4.02
C ASN A 87 6.24 7.51 -5.02
N GLY A 88 6.46 6.32 -5.58
CA GLY A 88 7.47 6.08 -6.61
C GLY A 88 7.19 6.87 -7.89
N LYS A 89 5.92 6.97 -8.30
CA LYS A 89 5.51 7.80 -9.45
C LYS A 89 5.61 9.30 -9.15
N VAL A 90 5.13 9.76 -7.99
CA VAL A 90 5.15 11.19 -7.61
C VAL A 90 6.59 11.71 -7.44
N LEU A 91 7.46 10.89 -6.84
CA LEU A 91 8.83 11.29 -6.52
C LEU A 91 9.86 10.86 -7.58
N ASN A 92 9.42 10.19 -8.66
CA ASN A 92 10.30 9.56 -9.65
C ASN A 92 11.39 8.68 -9.01
N ASN A 93 10.99 7.82 -8.05
CA ASN A 93 11.91 7.00 -7.27
C ASN A 93 11.79 5.52 -7.64
N ASN A 94 12.83 4.98 -8.30
CA ASN A 94 12.88 3.60 -8.75
C ASN A 94 12.97 2.57 -7.62
N ASP A 95 13.57 2.92 -6.47
CA ASP A 95 13.59 2.03 -5.29
C ASP A 95 12.16 1.78 -4.79
N PHE A 96 11.34 2.83 -4.77
CA PHE A 96 9.94 2.70 -4.37
C PHE A 96 9.14 1.89 -5.39
N LEU A 97 9.42 2.04 -6.69
CA LEU A 97 8.77 1.23 -7.72
C LEU A 97 9.16 -0.27 -7.62
N ASP A 98 10.41 -0.59 -7.29
CA ASP A 98 10.85 -1.98 -7.03
C ASP A 98 10.14 -2.58 -5.80
N LYS A 99 10.02 -1.79 -4.72
CA LYS A 99 9.23 -2.18 -3.55
C LYS A 99 7.76 -2.41 -3.91
N ALA A 100 7.16 -1.50 -4.68
CA ALA A 100 5.78 -1.62 -5.14
C ALA A 100 5.54 -2.91 -5.92
N LYS A 101 6.43 -3.22 -6.88
CA LYS A 101 6.40 -4.47 -7.65
C LYS A 101 6.43 -5.69 -6.71
N THR A 102 7.37 -5.71 -5.77
CA THR A 102 7.52 -6.81 -4.80
C THR A 102 6.22 -7.04 -4.03
N PHE A 103 5.61 -5.98 -3.48
CA PHE A 103 4.38 -6.12 -2.71
C PHE A 103 3.17 -6.48 -3.56
N TYR A 104 3.10 -6.02 -4.80
CA TYR A 104 2.07 -6.45 -5.73
C TYR A 104 2.17 -7.93 -6.10
N GLU A 105 3.38 -8.45 -6.32
CA GLU A 105 3.60 -9.88 -6.56
C GLU A 105 3.18 -10.72 -5.34
N LEU A 106 3.56 -10.29 -4.13
CA LEU A 106 3.13 -10.92 -2.88
C LEU A 106 1.62 -10.86 -2.69
N TYR A 107 0.97 -9.75 -3.04
CA TYR A 107 -0.48 -9.63 -3.01
C TYR A 107 -1.15 -10.64 -3.94
N LEU A 108 -0.73 -10.73 -5.21
CA LEU A 108 -1.30 -11.67 -6.17
C LEU A 108 -1.11 -13.11 -5.71
N GLN A 109 0.09 -13.46 -5.24
CA GLN A 109 0.40 -14.78 -4.72
C GLN A 109 -0.45 -15.14 -3.49
N THR A 110 -0.57 -14.21 -2.54
CA THR A 110 -1.25 -14.46 -1.25
C THR A 110 -2.77 -14.43 -1.38
N SER A 111 -3.31 -13.57 -2.25
CA SER A 111 -4.75 -13.45 -2.46
C SER A 111 -5.32 -14.54 -3.37
N GLY A 112 -4.50 -15.08 -4.29
CA GLY A 112 -4.97 -15.97 -5.36
C GLY A 112 -5.91 -15.26 -6.35
N ILE A 113 -5.96 -13.93 -6.34
CA ILE A 113 -6.87 -13.13 -7.17
C ILE A 113 -6.15 -12.68 -8.44
N PHE A 114 -6.87 -12.73 -9.56
CA PHE A 114 -6.44 -12.08 -10.80
C PHE A 114 -6.88 -10.60 -10.78
N ALA A 115 -5.98 -9.70 -10.39
CA ALA A 115 -6.23 -8.26 -10.35
C ALA A 115 -5.56 -7.54 -11.54
N LEU A 116 -6.31 -7.35 -12.63
CA LEU A 116 -5.79 -6.72 -13.86
C LEU A 116 -5.12 -5.34 -13.61
N PRO A 117 -5.66 -4.44 -12.77
CA PRO A 117 -4.99 -3.16 -12.48
C PRO A 117 -3.59 -3.35 -11.87
N VAL A 118 -3.43 -4.32 -10.96
CA VAL A 118 -2.16 -4.63 -10.31
C VAL A 118 -1.16 -5.21 -11.32
N ILE A 119 -1.60 -6.13 -12.18
CA ILE A 119 -0.77 -6.73 -13.23
C ILE A 119 -0.26 -5.67 -14.20
N ASN A 120 -1.12 -4.72 -14.58
CA ASN A 120 -0.73 -3.60 -15.45
C ASN A 120 0.33 -2.73 -14.79
N ARG A 121 0.19 -2.41 -13.49
CA ARG A 121 1.18 -1.62 -12.73
C ARG A 121 2.52 -2.34 -12.62
N ILE A 122 2.54 -3.65 -12.33
CA ILE A 122 3.77 -4.46 -12.35
C ILE A 122 4.44 -4.38 -13.73
N SER A 123 3.65 -4.53 -14.80
CA SER A 123 4.14 -4.48 -16.17
C SER A 123 4.64 -3.09 -16.58
N GLU A 124 4.04 -2.02 -16.04
CA GLU A 124 4.50 -0.65 -16.22
C GLU A 124 5.87 -0.44 -15.57
N ILE A 125 6.01 -0.83 -14.30
CA ILE A 125 7.28 -0.74 -13.56
C ILE A 125 8.39 -1.50 -14.29
N ALA A 126 8.11 -2.70 -14.81
CA ALA A 126 9.10 -3.53 -15.49
C ALA A 126 9.62 -2.94 -16.82
N LYS A 127 8.97 -1.90 -17.35
CA LYS A 127 9.37 -1.22 -18.60
C LYS A 127 10.14 0.07 -18.36
N MET A 128 10.28 0.52 -17.11
CA MET A 128 11.01 1.73 -16.72
C MET A 128 12.50 1.41 -16.51
#